data_AF-A0A962D6Q9-F1
#
_entry.id   AF-A0A962D6Q9-F1
#
_cell.length_a   1.000
_cell.length_b   1.000
_cell.length_c   1.000
_cell.angle_alpha   90.00
_cell.angle_beta   90.00
_cell.angle_gamma   90.00
#
_symmetry.space_group_name_H-M   'P 1'
#
loop_
_entity.id
_entity.type
_entity.pdbx_description
1 polymer ?
#
loop_
_entity_poly.entity_id
_entity_poly.type
_entity_poly.pdbx_seq_one_letter_code
_entity_poly.pdbx_strand_id
1 'polypeptide(L)'
;HLLLTRYSPERVLNGDMMSVGDVEEILGIKVIGVIPESPAVLAASNAGVPVILDENSEAGQAYDDAVARLSGEERALRFVDARKKGLLSRLFGG
;
A
#
# COMPACT_ATOMS: atom_id res chain seq x y z
N HIS A 1 14.17 -4.38 8.66
CA HIS A 1 12.76 -4.25 8.25
C HIS A 1 12.68 -3.36 7.02
N LEU A 2 11.82 -3.69 6.06
CA LEU A 2 11.61 -2.90 4.85
C LEU A 2 10.20 -2.29 4.84
N LEU A 3 10.09 -1.01 4.48
CA LEU A 3 8.82 -0.32 4.26
C LEU A 3 8.78 0.15 2.81
N LEU A 4 7.87 -0.41 2.01
CA LEU A 4 7.69 -0.01 0.62
C LEU A 4 6.70 1.15 0.57
N THR A 5 7.08 2.25 -0.08
CA THR A 5 6.25 3.46 -0.13
C THR A 5 5.90 3.85 -1.55
N ARG A 6 4.74 4.49 -1.73
CA ARG A 6 4.19 4.87 -3.05
C ARG A 6 4.00 3.65 -3.95
N TYR A 7 3.62 2.52 -3.37
CA TYR A 7 3.35 1.30 -4.10
C TYR A 7 2.08 1.46 -4.94
N SER A 8 2.10 0.92 -6.16
CA SER A 8 0.97 0.94 -7.07
C SER A 8 0.78 -0.45 -7.66
N PRO A 9 -0.21 -1.23 -7.18
CA PRO A 9 -0.47 -2.56 -7.69
C PRO A 9 -0.77 -2.59 -9.20
N GLU A 10 -1.45 -1.55 -9.71
CA GLU A 10 -1.73 -1.39 -11.15
C GLU A 10 -0.44 -1.26 -11.96
N ARG A 11 0.54 -0.48 -11.48
CA ARG A 11 1.84 -0.35 -12.14
C ARG A 11 2.65 -1.63 -12.08
N VAL A 12 2.50 -2.43 -11.03
CA VAL A 12 3.11 -3.77 -10.94
C VAL A 12 2.48 -4.71 -11.98
N LEU A 13 1.15 -4.72 -12.09
CA LEU A 13 0.47 -5.53 -13.12
C LEU A 13 0.87 -5.14 -14.55
N ASN A 14 1.15 -3.87 -14.80
CA ASN A 14 1.60 -3.38 -16.11
C ASN A 14 3.10 -3.60 -16.37
N GLY A 15 3.88 -4.07 -15.38
CA GLY A 15 5.32 -4.25 -15.50
C GLY A 15 6.15 -2.96 -15.34
N ASP A 16 5.53 -1.84 -14.96
CA ASP A 16 6.18 -0.54 -14.75
C ASP A 16 6.77 -0.38 -13.34
N MET A 17 6.55 -1.36 -12.46
CA MET A 17 6.99 -1.39 -11.07
C MET A 17 7.29 -2.83 -10.63
N MET A 18 8.29 -3.00 -9.77
CA MET A 18 8.62 -4.31 -9.16
C MET A 18 7.55 -4.73 -8.14
N SER A 19 7.28 -6.03 -8.05
CA SER A 19 6.39 -6.57 -7.03
C SER A 19 7.05 -6.56 -5.64
N VAL A 20 6.24 -6.69 -4.58
CA VAL A 20 6.75 -6.82 -3.20
C VAL A 20 7.75 -7.99 -3.09
N GLY A 21 7.42 -9.13 -3.69
CA GLY A 21 8.25 -10.34 -3.65
C GLY A 21 9.60 -10.14 -4.33
N ASP A 22 9.64 -9.48 -5.50
CA ASP A 22 10.89 -9.21 -6.20
C ASP A 22 11.82 -8.33 -5.34
N VAL A 23 11.26 -7.33 -4.65
CA VAL A 23 12.05 -6.45 -3.78
C VAL A 23 12.57 -7.19 -2.55
N GLU A 24 11.76 -8.07 -1.95
CA GLU A 24 12.20 -8.92 -0.84
C GLU A 24 13.34 -9.86 -1.26
N GLU A 25 13.26 -10.45 -2.46
CA GLU A 25 14.30 -11.32 -3.00
C GLU A 25 15.61 -10.57 -3.24
N ILE A 26 15.53 -9.39 -3.88
CA ILE A 26 16.72 -8.58 -4.20
C ILE A 26 17.41 -8.08 -2.94
N LEU A 27 16.64 -7.61 -1.95
CA LEU A 27 17.19 -6.97 -0.75
C LEU A 27 17.47 -7.96 0.38
N GLY A 28 16.85 -9.14 0.38
CA GLY A 28 16.97 -10.12 1.46
C GLY A 28 16.37 -9.65 2.79
N ILE A 29 15.42 -8.71 2.77
CA ILE A 29 14.82 -8.09 3.96
C ILE A 29 13.30 -8.18 3.88
N LYS A 30 12.67 -8.71 4.93
CA LYS A 30 11.20 -8.81 5.05
C LYS A 30 10.52 -7.43 5.08
N VAL A 31 9.48 -7.30 4.29
CA VAL A 31 8.58 -6.15 4.25
C VAL A 31 7.65 -6.16 5.45
N ILE A 32 7.61 -5.04 6.17
CA ILE A 32 6.71 -4.83 7.32
C ILE A 32 5.52 -3.95 6.96
N GLY A 33 5.53 -3.28 5.82
CA GLY A 33 4.44 -2.44 5.36
C GLY A 33 4.58 -2.04 3.90
N VAL A 34 3.44 -1.85 3.25
CA VAL A 34 3.32 -1.35 1.89
C VAL A 34 2.38 -0.17 1.91
N ILE A 35 2.92 1.04 1.75
CA ILE A 35 2.17 2.28 1.75
C ILE A 35 1.78 2.60 0.30
N PRO A 36 0.48 2.57 -0.05
CA PRO A 36 0.04 2.88 -1.40
C PRO A 36 0.34 4.34 -1.75
N GLU A 37 0.50 4.61 -3.04
CA GLU A 37 0.45 5.99 -3.53
C GLU A 37 -0.90 6.63 -3.17
N SER A 38 -0.89 7.76 -2.48
CA SER A 38 -2.10 8.35 -1.92
C SER A 38 -2.04 9.88 -1.91
N PRO A 39 -3.02 10.58 -2.50
CA PRO A 39 -3.17 12.03 -2.37
C PRO A 39 -3.35 12.49 -0.92
N ALA A 40 -3.89 11.63 -0.05
CA ALA A 40 -4.08 11.95 1.36
C ALA A 40 -2.75 12.24 2.08
N VAL A 41 -1.65 11.62 1.64
CA VAL A 41 -0.31 11.90 2.20
C VAL A 41 0.11 13.36 1.94
N LEU A 42 -0.14 13.88 0.73
CA LEU A 42 0.16 15.27 0.40
C LEU A 42 -0.74 16.24 1.17
N ALA A 43 -2.04 15.94 1.25
CA ALA A 43 -2.99 16.75 2.02
C ALA A 43 -2.61 16.81 3.52
N ALA A 44 -2.28 15.66 4.10
CA ALA A 44 -1.81 15.51 5.48
C ALA A 44 -0.54 16.33 5.74
N SER A 45 0.45 16.25 4.84
CA SER A 45 1.68 17.04 4.92
C SER A 45 1.41 18.54 4.88
N ASN A 46 0.54 19.01 3.98
CA ASN A 46 0.19 20.42 3.86
C ASN A 46 -0.56 20.94 5.09
N ALA A 47 -1.36 20.08 5.74
CA ALA A 47 -2.08 20.40 6.97
C ALA A 47 -1.21 20.32 8.23
N GLY A 48 0.00 19.75 8.15
CA GLY A 48 0.83 19.48 9.32
C GLY A 48 0.28 18.40 10.25
N VAL A 49 -0.56 17.51 9.73
CA VAL A 49 -1.22 16.43 10.48
C VAL A 49 -0.76 15.08 9.93
N PRO A 50 -0.27 14.12 10.74
CA PRO A 50 0.14 12.81 10.24
C PRO A 50 -1.00 12.04 9.58
N VAL A 51 -0.74 11.42 8.41
CA VAL A 51 -1.76 10.68 7.62
C VAL A 51 -2.34 9.47 8.36
N ILE A 52 -1.62 8.91 9.34
CA ILE A 52 -2.10 7.79 10.16
C ILE A 52 -3.35 8.15 10.98
N LEU A 53 -3.57 9.44 11.24
CA LEU A 53 -4.76 9.93 11.96
C LEU A 53 -6.02 9.97 11.08
N ASP A 54 -5.90 9.77 9.77
CA ASP A 54 -7.03 9.59 8.86
C ASP A 54 -7.34 8.10 8.69
N GLU A 55 -8.27 7.60 9.50
CA GLU A 55 -8.70 6.19 9.50
C GLU A 55 -9.33 5.74 8.17
N ASN A 56 -9.80 6.68 7.34
CA ASN A 56 -10.38 6.37 6.03
C ASN A 56 -9.34 6.32 4.91
N SER A 57 -8.12 6.82 5.16
CA SER A 57 -7.02 6.79 4.20
C SER A 57 -6.40 5.40 4.12
N GLU A 58 -6.31 4.84 2.92
CA GLU A 58 -5.57 3.58 2.70
C GLU A 58 -4.10 3.71 3.13
N ALA A 59 -3.49 4.88 2.96
CA ALA A 59 -2.14 5.13 3.45
C ALA A 59 -2.08 5.18 4.99
N GLY A 60 -3.08 5.78 5.64
CA GLY A 60 -3.17 5.80 7.10
C GLY A 60 -3.31 4.39 7.68
N GLN A 61 -4.23 3.60 7.12
CA GLN A 61 -4.44 2.19 7.45
C GLN A 61 -3.17 1.34 7.23
N ALA A 62 -2.43 1.58 6.14
CA ALA A 62 -1.19 0.87 5.86
C ALA A 62 -0.06 1.21 6.86
N TYR A 63 0.02 2.47 7.30
CA TYR A 63 0.96 2.86 8.36
C TYR A 63 0.59 2.23 9.70
N ASP A 64 -0.70 2.19 10.06
CA ASP A 64 -1.17 1.52 11.27
C ASP A 64 -0.79 0.03 11.27
N ASP A 65 -1.01 -0.67 10.15
CA ASP A 65 -0.57 -2.06 10.02
C ASP A 65 0.94 -2.24 10.16
N ALA A 66 1.72 -1.30 9.61
CA ALA A 66 3.18 -1.36 9.71
C ALA A 66 3.67 -1.17 11.14
N VAL A 67 3.05 -0.24 11.90
CA VAL A 67 3.33 -0.03 13.32
C VAL A 67 2.94 -1.26 14.14
N ALA A 68 1.78 -1.86 13.87
CA ALA A 68 1.35 -3.08 14.54
C ALA A 68 2.33 -4.25 14.31
N ARG A 69 2.77 -4.46 13.05
CA ARG A 69 3.80 -5.48 12.74
C ARG A 69 5.13 -5.18 13.40
N LEU A 70 5.53 -3.90 13.45
CA LEU A 70 6.75 -3.49 14.16
C LEU A 70 6.64 -3.76 15.66
N SER A 71 5.42 -3.72 16.20
CA SER A 71 5.11 -4.02 17.61
C SER A 71 4.93 -5.52 17.89
N GLY A 72 5.08 -6.38 16.87
CA GLY A 72 5.00 -7.84 16.99
C GLY A 72 3.64 -8.46 16.66
N GLU A 73 2.65 -7.68 16.22
CA GLU A 73 1.36 -8.21 15.78
C GLU A 73 1.44 -8.82 14.37
N GLU A 74 0.66 -9.88 14.14
CA GLU A 74 0.46 -10.41 12.79
C GLU A 74 -0.75 -9.73 12.13
N ARG A 75 -0.49 -8.95 11.05
CA ARG A 75 -1.53 -8.33 10.22
C ARG A 75 -1.29 -8.61 8.74
N ALA A 76 -2.35 -8.81 7.97
CA ALA A 76 -2.26 -9.03 6.53
C ALA A 76 -1.74 -7.78 5.80
N LEU A 77 -0.82 -7.94 4.84
CA LEU A 77 -0.35 -6.83 4.00
C LEU A 77 -1.47 -6.39 3.05
N ARG A 78 -2.14 -5.30 3.40
CA ARG A 78 -3.19 -4.69 2.56
C ARG A 78 -2.59 -3.86 1.43
N PHE A 79 -3.40 -3.57 0.41
CA PHE A 79 -3.08 -2.68 -0.71
C PHE A 79 -1.93 -3.16 -1.63
N VAL A 80 -1.65 -4.46 -1.65
CA VAL A 80 -0.62 -5.07 -2.51
C VAL A 80 -1.19 -5.57 -3.84
N ASP A 81 -2.49 -5.85 -3.90
CA ASP A 81 -3.19 -6.35 -5.07
C ASP A 81 -4.00 -5.24 -5.76
N ALA A 82 -4.02 -5.27 -7.09
CA ALA A 82 -4.87 -4.38 -7.86
C ALA A 82 -6.35 -4.70 -7.62
N ARG A 83 -7.19 -3.66 -7.59
CA ARG A 83 -8.63 -3.86 -7.43
C ARG A 83 -9.16 -4.56 -8.67
N LYS A 84 -9.64 -5.80 -8.51
CA LYS A 84 -10.27 -6.55 -9.60
C LYS A 84 -11.50 -5.78 -10.08
N LYS A 85 -11.46 -5.23 -11.31
CA LYS A 85 -12.67 -4.71 -11.96
C LYS A 85 -13.69 -5.85 -12.05
N GLY A 86 -14.82 -5.69 -11.36
CA GLY A 86 -15.85 -6.74 -11.30
C GLY A 86 -16.36 -7.10 -12.70
N LEU A 87 -16.78 -8.36 -12.90
CA LEU A 87 -17.33 -8.82 -14.18
C LEU A 87 -18.47 -7.92 -14.69
N LEU A 88 -19.30 -7.39 -13.79
CA LEU A 88 -20.40 -6.48 -14.14
C LEU A 88 -19.90 -5.15 -14.75
N SER A 89 -18.77 -4.62 -14.30
CA SER A 89 -18.18 -3.40 -14.87
C SER A 89 -17.67 -3.64 -16.30
N ARG A 90 -17.25 -4.86 -16.66
CA ARG A 90 -16.91 -5.21 -18.05
C ARG A 90 -18.15 -5.39 -18.95
N LEU A 91 -19.31 -5.70 -18.36
CA LEU A 91 -20.55 -5.94 -19.11
C LEU A 91 -21.40 -4.68 -19.31
N PHE A 92 -21.32 -3.69 -18.42
CA PHE A 92 -22.12 -2.47 -18.48
C PHE A 92 -21.36 -1.23 -18.98
N GLY A 93 -20.23 -1.42 -19.66
CA GLY A 93 -19.40 -0.34 -20.20
C GLY A 93 -18.48 0.23 -19.12
N GLY A 94 -17.20 -0.16 -19.21
CA GLY A 94 -16.15 0.40 -18.36
C GLY A 94 -15.80 1.84 -18.69
#